data_AF-A0A7V3X3L2-F1
#
_entry.id   AF-A0A7V3X3L2-F1
#
_cell.length_a   1.000
_cell.length_b   1.000
_cell.length_c   1.000
_cell.angle_alpha   90.00
_cell.angle_beta   90.00
_cell.angle_gamma   90.00
#
_symmetry.space_group_name_H-M   'P 1'
#
loop_
_entity.id
_entity.type
_entity.pdbx_description
1 polymer ?
#
loop_
_entity_poly.entity_id
_entity_poly.type
_entity_poly.pdbx_seq_one_letter_code
_entity_poly.pdbx_strand_id
1 'polypeptide(L)'
;SDPSWGVNPDKAYDCGKPRGPIWKAAWAGMKDKWPGAHKIVQAYTLTNEEMSAMVGEVDLDGKSVEDVVNAWMDANESRWQGWIAQ
;
A
#
# COMPACT_ATOMS: atom_id res chain seq x y z
N SER A 1 23.72 -6.28 -2.33
CA SER A 1 24.57 -6.74 -1.22
C SER A 1 26.04 -6.36 -1.44
N ASP A 2 26.35 -5.50 -2.42
CA ASP A 2 27.71 -4.99 -2.64
C ASP A 2 28.08 -3.99 -1.53
N PRO A 3 29.13 -4.24 -0.72
CA PRO A 3 29.57 -3.34 0.35
C PRO A 3 30.04 -1.96 -0.12
N SER A 4 30.46 -1.83 -1.39
CA SER A 4 30.98 -0.56 -1.93
C SER A 4 29.92 0.55 -2.08
N TRP A 5 28.64 0.21 -1.91
CA TRP A 5 27.53 1.15 -2.02
C TRP A 5 27.35 2.05 -0.80
N GLY A 6 27.91 1.66 0.34
CA GLY A 6 27.78 2.39 1.60
C GLY A 6 29.02 3.18 1.98
N VAL A 7 29.02 3.69 3.20
CA VAL A 7 30.16 4.43 3.76
C VAL A 7 31.26 3.47 4.24
N ASN A 8 30.88 2.25 4.64
CA ASN A 8 31.79 1.21 5.06
C ASN A 8 32.07 0.23 3.89
N PRO A 9 33.25 0.29 3.27
CA PRO A 9 33.57 -0.56 2.12
C PRO A 9 33.69 -2.06 2.46
N ASP A 10 33.67 -2.42 3.74
CA ASP A 10 33.81 -3.80 4.22
C ASP A 10 32.47 -4.42 4.68
N LYS A 11 31.37 -3.64 4.75
CA LYS A 11 30.06 -4.12 5.24
C LYS A 11 28.91 -3.65 4.37
N ALA A 12 28.08 -4.60 3.92
CA ALA A 12 26.83 -4.29 3.24
C ALA A 12 25.71 -3.83 4.21
N TYR A 13 24.66 -3.23 3.64
CA TYR A 13 23.43 -2.78 4.33
C TYR A 13 23.61 -1.56 5.26
N ASP A 14 24.65 -0.77 5.02
CA ASP A 14 25.00 0.46 5.74
C ASP A 14 24.58 1.74 4.99
N CYS A 15 23.84 1.59 3.89
CA CYS A 15 23.20 2.71 3.20
C CYS A 15 21.83 3.05 3.81
N GLY A 16 21.43 4.33 3.72
CA GLY A 16 20.09 4.76 4.12
C GLY A 16 19.02 4.09 3.26
N LYS A 17 17.88 3.74 3.86
CA LYS A 17 16.75 3.19 3.10
C LYS A 17 16.31 4.20 2.03
N PRO A 18 16.18 3.79 0.75
CA PRO A 18 15.71 4.68 -0.29
C PRO A 18 14.25 5.06 -0.05
N ARG A 19 13.83 6.20 -0.59
CA ARG A 19 12.40 6.48 -0.78
C ARG A 19 11.92 5.73 -2.01
N GLY A 20 10.74 5.12 -1.91
CA GLY A 20 10.16 4.36 -3.01
C GLY A 20 8.65 4.20 -2.84
N PRO A 21 7.96 3.76 -3.90
CA PRO A 21 6.54 3.47 -3.83
C PRO A 21 6.27 2.22 -2.98
N ILE A 22 5.02 2.08 -2.52
CA ILE A 22 4.53 0.84 -1.94
C ILE A 22 4.00 -0.03 -3.08
N TRP A 23 4.60 -1.20 -3.25
CA TRP A 23 4.22 -2.15 -4.30
C TRP A 23 3.16 -3.13 -3.82
N LYS A 24 2.25 -3.48 -4.73
CA LYS A 24 1.24 -4.52 -4.54
C LYS A 24 1.79 -5.83 -5.08
N ALA A 25 1.86 -6.86 -4.23
CA ALA A 25 2.24 -8.21 -4.63
C ALA A 25 1.03 -9.14 -4.58
N ALA A 26 0.90 -10.01 -5.58
CA ALA A 26 -0.18 -10.98 -5.66
C ALA A 26 0.40 -12.37 -5.94
N TRP A 27 -0.30 -13.40 -5.48
CA TRP A 27 0.01 -14.78 -5.87
C TRP A 27 -0.11 -14.93 -7.40
N ALA A 28 0.82 -15.65 -8.02
CA ALA A 28 0.93 -15.77 -9.47
C ALA A 28 -0.37 -16.26 -10.16
N GLY A 29 -1.14 -17.14 -9.51
CA GLY A 29 -2.40 -17.65 -10.06
C GLY A 29 -3.63 -16.76 -9.82
N MET A 30 -3.48 -15.59 -9.16
CA MET A 30 -4.61 -14.71 -8.86
C MET A 30 -5.32 -14.24 -10.14
N LYS A 31 -4.54 -13.93 -11.18
CA LYS A 31 -5.08 -13.49 -12.47
C LYS A 31 -6.02 -14.53 -13.09
N ASP A 32 -5.65 -15.80 -13.00
CA ASP A 32 -6.39 -16.88 -13.63
C ASP A 32 -7.58 -17.33 -12.76
N LYS A 33 -7.38 -17.37 -11.44
CA LYS A 33 -8.42 -17.83 -10.50
C LYS A 33 -9.46 -16.76 -10.18
N TRP A 34 -9.05 -15.50 -10.10
CA TRP A 34 -9.90 -14.36 -9.75
C TRP A 34 -9.62 -13.15 -10.65
N PRO A 35 -9.97 -13.22 -11.94
CA PRO A 35 -9.63 -12.16 -12.90
C PRO A 35 -10.22 -10.80 -12.54
N GLY A 36 -11.44 -10.76 -11.99
CA GLY A 36 -12.06 -9.51 -11.51
C GLY A 36 -11.29 -8.88 -10.35
N ALA A 37 -10.96 -9.67 -9.32
CA ALA A 37 -10.17 -9.20 -8.19
C ALA A 37 -8.77 -8.76 -8.62
N HIS A 38 -8.16 -9.44 -9.59
CA HIS A 38 -6.85 -9.05 -10.14
C HIS A 38 -6.92 -7.66 -10.78
N LYS A 39 -7.95 -7.35 -11.57
CA LYS A 39 -8.15 -6.02 -12.14
C LYS A 39 -8.32 -4.95 -11.05
N ILE A 40 -9.15 -5.22 -10.04
CA ILE A 40 -9.37 -4.30 -8.92
C ILE A 40 -8.05 -4.04 -8.18
N VAL A 41 -7.28 -5.09 -7.89
CA VAL A 41 -5.97 -4.96 -7.21
C VAL A 41 -4.99 -4.15 -8.05
N GLN A 42 -5.00 -4.29 -9.38
CA GLN A 42 -4.19 -3.44 -10.25
C GLN A 42 -4.65 -1.98 -10.23
N ALA A 43 -5.96 -1.73 -10.25
CA ALA A 43 -6.55 -0.39 -10.33
C ALA A 43 -6.50 0.42 -9.03
N TYR A 44 -6.61 -0.23 -7.85
CA TYR A 44 -6.70 0.53 -6.59
C TYR A 44 -5.43 1.34 -6.32
N THR A 45 -5.62 2.57 -5.85
CA THR A 45 -4.53 3.51 -5.52
C THR A 45 -4.89 4.23 -4.23
N LEU A 46 -3.90 4.37 -3.35
CA LEU A 46 -4.00 5.17 -2.12
C LEU A 46 -2.80 6.11 -2.06
N THR A 47 -3.01 7.35 -1.65
CA THR A 47 -1.91 8.30 -1.45
C THR A 47 -1.25 8.10 -0.09
N ASN A 48 -0.06 8.69 0.07
CA ASN A 48 0.61 8.69 1.36
C ASN A 48 -0.16 9.49 2.41
N GLU A 49 -0.79 10.61 2.02
CA GLU A 49 -1.63 11.40 2.93
C GLU A 49 -2.80 10.59 3.46
N GLU A 50 -3.51 9.86 2.59
CA GLU A 50 -4.65 9.02 2.97
C GLU A 50 -4.25 7.93 3.96
N MET A 51 -3.20 7.17 3.64
CA MET A 51 -2.72 6.11 4.52
C MET A 51 -2.19 6.67 5.85
N SER A 52 -1.48 7.81 5.83
CA SER A 52 -0.94 8.41 7.07
C SER A 52 -2.05 8.92 7.98
N ALA A 53 -3.11 9.50 7.41
CA ALA A 53 -4.27 9.95 8.18
C ALA A 53 -4.99 8.77 8.84
N MET A 54 -5.27 7.70 8.08
CA MET A 54 -5.90 6.50 8.63
C MET A 54 -5.04 5.83 9.72
N VAL A 55 -3.72 5.75 9.54
CA VAL A 55 -2.80 5.25 10.57
C VAL A 55 -2.86 6.11 11.83
N GLY A 56 -2.89 7.44 11.68
CA GLY A 56 -3.02 8.36 12.81
C GLY A 56 -4.30 8.15 13.62
N GLU A 57 -5.44 7.95 12.96
CA GLU A 57 -6.71 7.69 13.63
C GLU A 57 -6.71 6.40 14.47
N VAL A 58 -5.98 5.38 14.01
CA VAL A 58 -5.84 4.12 14.76
C VAL A 58 -4.83 4.28 15.91
N ASP A 59 -3.62 4.73 15.60
CA ASP A 59 -2.49 4.70 16.55
C ASP A 59 -2.56 5.81 17.59
N LEU A 60 -3.12 6.97 17.25
CA LEU A 60 -3.18 8.15 18.14
C LEU A 60 -4.55 8.31 18.78
N ASP A 61 -5.63 8.12 18.01
CA ASP A 61 -7.00 8.34 18.49
C ASP A 61 -7.68 7.06 19.00
N GLY A 62 -7.05 5.90 18.83
CA GLY A 62 -7.53 4.62 19.35
C GLY A 62 -8.78 4.07 18.66
N LYS A 63 -9.07 4.51 17.43
CA LYS A 63 -10.18 3.96 16.63
C LYS A 63 -9.86 2.54 16.16
N SER A 64 -10.90 1.75 15.89
CA SER A 64 -10.70 0.45 15.25
C SER A 64 -10.30 0.63 13.78
N VAL A 65 -9.54 -0.34 13.24
CA VAL A 65 -9.19 -0.35 11.81
C VAL A 65 -10.46 -0.43 10.95
N GLU A 66 -11.44 -1.23 11.38
CA GLU A 66 -12.71 -1.40 10.69
C GLU A 66 -13.47 -0.07 10.57
N ASP A 67 -13.59 0.70 11.65
CA ASP A 67 -14.30 1.99 11.63
C ASP A 67 -13.61 3.01 10.72
N VAL A 68 -12.28 3.08 10.78
CA VAL A 68 -11.46 3.99 9.94
C VAL A 68 -11.58 3.63 8.46
N VAL A 69 -11.47 2.34 8.12
CA VAL A 69 -11.61 1.87 6.73
C VAL A 69 -13.02 2.09 6.22
N ASN A 70 -14.07 1.81 7.02
CA ASN A 70 -15.46 2.03 6.63
C ASN A 70 -15.72 3.52 6.35
N ALA A 71 -15.27 4.41 7.24
CA ALA A 71 -15.39 5.85 7.02
C ALA A 71 -14.67 6.31 5.74
N TRP A 72 -13.48 5.79 5.45
CA TRP A 72 -12.77 6.08 4.20
C TRP A 72 -13.54 5.57 2.99
N MET A 73 -14.06 4.33 3.04
CA MET A 73 -14.84 3.73 1.96
C MET A 73 -16.12 4.51 1.66
N ASP A 74 -16.86 4.94 2.69
CA ASP A 74 -18.08 5.74 2.56
C ASP A 74 -17.78 7.11 1.92
N ALA A 75 -16.70 7.76 2.35
CA ALA A 75 -16.29 9.06 1.80
C ALA A 75 -15.72 8.97 0.38
N ASN A 76 -15.33 7.78 -0.09
CA ASN A 76 -14.65 7.57 -1.37
C ASN A 76 -15.41 6.65 -2.32
N GLU A 77 -16.74 6.52 -2.15
CA GLU A 77 -17.58 5.57 -2.89
C GLU A 77 -17.38 5.61 -4.40
N SER A 78 -17.52 6.79 -5.00
CA SER A 78 -17.34 6.96 -6.44
C SER A 78 -15.96 6.51 -6.93
N ARG A 79 -14.91 6.74 -6.11
CA ARG A 79 -13.53 6.39 -6.47
C ARG A 79 -13.31 4.88 -6.44
N TRP A 80 -13.68 4.20 -5.35
CA TRP A 80 -13.43 2.76 -5.26
C TRP A 80 -14.37 1.96 -6.17
N GLN A 81 -15.59 2.43 -6.42
CA GLN A 81 -16.47 1.84 -7.42
C GLN A 81 -15.87 1.96 -8.84
N GLY A 82 -15.18 3.06 -9.13
CA GLY A 82 -14.42 3.24 -10.37
C GLY A 82 -13.31 2.21 -10.58
N TRP A 83 -12.80 1.57 -9.53
CA TRP A 83 -11.83 0.48 -9.63
C TRP A 83 -12.48 -0.87 -9.98
N ILE A 84 -13.76 -1.04 -9.65
CA ILE A 84 -14.53 -2.27 -9.91
C ILE A 84 -15.07 -2.31 -11.34
N ALA A 85 -15.47 -1.15 -11.89
CA ALA A 85 -16.08 -1.05 -13.21
C ALA A 85 -15.11 -1.22 -14.41
N GLN A 86 -13.89 -1.75 -14.21
CA GLN A 86 -12.85 -1.91 -15.23
C GLN A 86 -12.85 -3.26 -15.98
#